data_AF-A0A850NSI7-F1
#
_entry.id   AF-A0A850NSI7-F1
#
_cell.length_a   1.000
_cell.length_b   1.000
_cell.length_c   1.000
_cell.angle_alpha   90.00
_cell.angle_beta   90.00
_cell.angle_gamma   90.00
#
_symmetry.space_group_name_H-M   'P 1'
#
loop_
_entity.id
_entity.type
_entity.pdbx_description
1 polymer ?
#
loop_
_entity_poly.entity_id
_entity_poly.type
_entity_poly.pdbx_seq_one_letter_code
_entity_poly.pdbx_strand_id
1 'polypeptide(L)'
;MTARIAASFGAVAADYDRHAGLQRVVARRLAERITGLYRAAAPRPATLRILEIGAGTGLLTEALAPRLAGLGVSVHWTVTDLAPAMLERIGTR
;
A
#
# COMPACT_ATOMS: atom_id res chain seq x y z
N MET A 1 22.05 6.10 12.88
CA MET A 1 21.51 4.73 13.08
C MET A 1 20.45 4.38 12.05
N THR A 2 19.47 5.26 11.82
CA THR A 2 18.34 5.09 10.88
C THR A 2 18.74 4.81 9.43
N ALA A 3 19.79 5.45 8.93
CA ALA A 3 20.27 5.26 7.55
C ALA A 3 20.70 3.82 7.23
N ARG A 4 21.32 3.10 8.18
CA ARG A 4 21.72 1.69 7.98
C ARG A 4 20.51 0.76 7.91
N ILE A 5 19.46 1.06 8.68
CA ILE A 5 18.21 0.29 8.66
C ILE A 5 17.52 0.48 7.31
N ALA A 6 17.36 1.74 6.87
CA ALA A 6 16.78 2.05 5.56
C ALA A 6 17.55 1.38 4.41
N ALA A 7 18.88 1.41 4.45
CA ALA A 7 19.73 0.78 3.44
C ALA A 7 19.55 -0.76 3.39
N SER A 8 19.42 -1.41 4.55
CA SER A 8 19.18 -2.86 4.62
C SER A 8 17.86 -3.26 3.96
N PHE A 9 16.79 -2.50 4.23
CA PHE A 9 15.51 -2.70 3.54
C PHE A 9 15.63 -2.42 2.04
N GLY A 10 16.28 -1.32 1.64
CA GLY A 10 16.48 -0.98 0.24
C GLY A 10 17.25 -2.04 -0.55
N ALA A 11 18.26 -2.68 0.07
CA ALA A 11 19.11 -3.69 -0.58
C ALA A 11 18.33 -4.92 -1.08
N VAL A 12 17.19 -5.23 -0.45
CA VAL A 12 16.34 -6.35 -0.84
C VAL A 12 15.10 -5.94 -1.64
N ALA A 13 14.89 -4.65 -1.92
CA ALA A 13 13.66 -4.14 -2.54
C ALA A 13 13.33 -4.80 -3.90
N ALA A 14 14.35 -5.15 -4.69
CA ALA A 14 14.17 -5.82 -5.98
C ALA A 14 13.63 -7.25 -5.87
N ASP A 15 14.10 -8.01 -4.88
CA ASP A 15 13.74 -9.41 -4.65
C ASP A 15 12.71 -9.60 -3.52
N TYR A 16 12.30 -8.51 -2.88
CA TYR A 16 11.39 -8.52 -1.72
C TYR A 16 10.09 -9.23 -2.08
N ASP A 17 9.52 -8.87 -3.23
CA ASP A 17 8.29 -9.47 -3.72
C ASP A 17 8.44 -10.97 -4.00
N ARG A 18 9.63 -11.45 -4.38
CA ARG A 18 9.85 -12.87 -4.72
C ARG A 18 9.64 -13.79 -3.51
N HIS A 19 9.90 -13.29 -2.31
CA HIS A 19 9.74 -14.03 -1.05
C HIS A 19 8.49 -13.63 -0.26
N ALA A 20 7.75 -12.61 -0.70
CA ALA A 20 6.64 -11.98 0.02
C ALA A 20 5.27 -12.67 -0.17
N GLY A 21 5.23 -14.01 -0.25
CA GLY A 21 3.99 -14.76 -0.51
C GLY A 21 2.90 -14.50 0.53
N LEU A 22 3.26 -14.53 1.82
CA LEU A 22 2.34 -14.22 2.92
C LEU A 22 1.85 -12.77 2.88
N GLN A 23 2.75 -11.83 2.62
CA GLN A 23 2.45 -10.40 2.57
C GLN A 23 1.45 -10.08 1.45
N ARG A 24 1.54 -10.75 0.29
CA ARG A 24 0.53 -10.64 -0.77
C ARG A 24 -0.86 -11.10 -0.32
N VAL A 25 -0.93 -12.21 0.41
CA VAL A 25 -2.21 -12.71 0.95
C VAL A 25 -2.78 -11.73 1.97
N VAL A 26 -1.94 -11.22 2.87
CA VAL A 26 -2.34 -10.21 3.87
C VAL A 26 -2.82 -8.93 3.18
N ALA A 27 -2.08 -8.41 2.19
CA ALA A 27 -2.44 -7.20 1.44
C ALA A 27 -3.81 -7.33 0.77
N ARG A 28 -4.09 -8.46 0.12
CA ARG A 28 -5.40 -8.72 -0.51
C ARG A 28 -6.55 -8.76 0.50
N ARG A 29 -6.37 -9.49 1.60
CA ARG A 29 -7.38 -9.59 2.67
C ARG A 29 -7.65 -8.23 3.32
N LEU A 30 -6.59 -7.44 3.54
CA LEU A 30 -6.73 -6.10 4.07
C LEU A 30 -7.46 -5.17 3.10
N ALA A 31 -7.13 -5.22 1.81
CA ALA A 31 -7.81 -4.45 0.78
C ALA A 31 -9.32 -4.77 0.69
N GLU A 32 -9.67 -6.06 0.79
CA GLU A 32 -11.07 -6.51 0.86
C GLU A 32 -11.78 -5.95 2.09
N ARG A 33 -11.12 -6.03 3.26
CA ARG A 33 -11.70 -5.52 4.51
C ARG A 33 -11.92 -4.00 4.47
N ILE A 34 -10.95 -3.24 3.99
CA ILE A 34 -11.06 -1.77 3.84
C ILE A 34 -12.22 -1.42 2.89
N THR A 35 -12.33 -2.11 1.76
CA THR A 35 -13.42 -1.91 0.79
C THR A 35 -14.78 -2.20 1.42
N GLY A 36 -14.89 -3.27 2.21
CA GLY A 36 -16.12 -3.62 2.94
C GLY A 36 -16.50 -2.54 3.96
N LEU A 37 -15.53 -2.05 4.74
CA LEU A 37 -15.75 -0.98 5.71
C LEU A 37 -16.22 0.32 5.04
N TYR A 38 -15.62 0.69 3.91
CA TYR A 38 -16.04 1.87 3.16
C TYR A 38 -17.47 1.74 2.63
N ARG A 39 -17.87 0.57 2.11
CA ARG A 39 -19.24 0.32 1.64
C ARG A 39 -20.28 0.40 2.77
N ALA A 40 -19.91 -0.06 3.97
CA ALA A 40 -20.79 -0.07 5.13
C ALA A 40 -20.88 1.30 5.84
N ALA A 41 -19.93 2.20 5.60
CA ALA A 41 -19.93 3.53 6.22
C ALA A 41 -21.09 4.39 5.70
N ALA A 42 -21.72 5.16 6.58
CA ALA A 42 -22.70 6.18 6.24
C ALA A 42 -22.58 7.39 7.20
N PRO A 43 -22.46 8.63 6.70
CA PRO A 43 -22.30 9.00 5.29
C PRO A 43 -20.90 8.61 4.77
N ARG A 44 -20.79 8.39 3.45
CA ARG A 44 -19.49 8.14 2.80
C ARG A 44 -18.87 9.47 2.37
N PRO A 45 -17.57 9.69 2.66
CA PRO A 45 -16.90 10.89 2.20
C PRO A 45 -16.77 10.88 0.67
N ALA A 46 -16.97 12.04 0.03
CA ALA A 46 -16.77 12.19 -1.41
C ALA A 46 -15.30 12.01 -1.83
N THR A 47 -14.35 12.28 -0.92
CA THR A 47 -12.92 12.04 -1.10
C THR A 47 -12.36 11.25 0.08
N LEU A 48 -11.79 10.09 -0.21
CA LEU A 48 -11.13 9.24 0.78
C LEU A 48 -9.65 9.62 0.89
N ARG A 49 -9.20 9.89 2.12
CA ARG A 49 -7.78 10.19 2.41
C ARG A 49 -7.14 8.97 3.05
N ILE A 50 -6.09 8.45 2.41
CA ILE A 50 -5.40 7.24 2.87
C ILE A 50 -3.96 7.62 3.23
N LEU A 51 -3.51 7.21 4.42
CA LEU A 51 -2.11 7.22 4.82
C LEU A 51 -1.63 5.78 4.95
N GLU A 52 -0.65 5.41 4.13
CA GLU A 52 0.01 4.11 4.20
C GLU A 52 1.41 4.29 4.80
N ILE A 53 1.66 3.62 5.93
CA ILE A 53 2.92 3.69 6.67
C ILE A 53 3.66 2.37 6.51
N GLY A 54 4.88 2.41 6.00
CA GLY A 54 5.66 1.21 5.71
C GLY A 54 5.08 0.45 4.52
N ALA A 55 4.89 1.17 3.41
CA ALA A 55 4.29 0.63 2.20
C ALA A 55 5.11 -0.52 1.58
N GLY A 56 6.41 -0.59 1.91
CA GLY A 56 7.35 -1.47 1.26
C GLY A 56 7.29 -1.25 -0.25
N THR A 57 7.22 -2.34 -1.00
CA THR A 57 7.10 -2.32 -2.46
C THR A 57 5.67 -2.05 -2.94
N GLY A 58 4.71 -1.71 -2.08
CA GLY A 58 3.35 -1.29 -2.48
C GLY A 58 2.34 -2.41 -2.71
N LEU A 59 2.51 -3.58 -2.09
CA LEU A 59 1.58 -4.71 -2.26
C LEU A 59 0.13 -4.38 -1.86
N LEU A 60 -0.05 -3.58 -0.79
CA LEU A 60 -1.39 -3.12 -0.39
C LEU A 60 -1.91 -2.07 -1.36
N THR A 61 -1.07 -1.10 -1.73
CA THR A 61 -1.41 -0.08 -2.73
C THR A 61 -1.96 -0.71 -4.01
N GLU A 62 -1.24 -1.69 -4.55
CA GLU A 62 -1.61 -2.46 -5.74
C GLU A 62 -2.92 -3.23 -5.57
N ALA A 63 -3.12 -3.85 -4.41
CA ALA A 63 -4.34 -4.61 -4.15
C ALA A 63 -5.58 -3.71 -3.95
N LEU A 64 -5.43 -2.54 -3.34
CA LEU A 64 -6.55 -1.70 -2.92
C LEU A 64 -6.94 -0.64 -3.94
N ALA A 65 -5.99 -0.06 -4.69
CA ALA A 65 -6.29 1.02 -5.64
C ALA A 65 -7.38 0.66 -6.68
N PRO A 66 -7.35 -0.51 -7.35
CA PRO A 66 -8.39 -0.87 -8.31
C PRO A 66 -9.77 -1.06 -7.66
N ARG A 67 -9.80 -1.53 -6.40
CA ARG A 67 -11.06 -1.72 -5.66
C ARG A 67 -11.70 -0.38 -5.32
N LEU A 68 -10.90 0.62 -4.92
CA LEU A 68 -11.39 1.97 -4.65
C LEU A 68 -11.83 2.68 -5.93
N ALA A 69 -11.09 2.54 -7.03
CA ALA A 69 -11.50 3.06 -8.33
C ALA A 69 -12.87 2.49 -8.75
N GLY A 70 -13.09 1.18 -8.55
CA GLY A 70 -14.39 0.53 -8.80
C GLY A 70 -15.55 1.01 -7.91
N LEU A 71 -15.27 1.75 -6.84
CA LEU A 71 -16.29 2.38 -5.98
C LEU A 71 -16.65 3.81 -6.43
N GLY A 72 -15.96 4.37 -7.42
CA GLY A 72 -16.18 5.73 -7.91
C GLY A 72 -15.85 6.83 -6.89
N VAL A 73 -15.02 6.53 -5.89
CA VAL A 73 -14.60 7.50 -4.86
C VAL A 73 -13.31 8.20 -5.29
N SER A 74 -13.24 9.53 -5.09
CA SER A 74 -11.97 10.25 -5.26
C SER A 74 -11.02 9.87 -4.12
N VAL A 75 -9.76 9.59 -4.42
CA VAL A 75 -8.78 9.15 -3.41
C VAL A 75 -7.59 10.08 -3.40
N HIS A 76 -7.22 10.56 -2.21
CA HIS A 76 -5.91 11.18 -1.97
C HIS A 76 -5.09 10.24 -1.10
N TRP A 77 -4.01 9.70 -1.66
CA TRP A 77 -3.19 8.69 -1.02
C TRP A 77 -1.79 9.21 -0.73
N THR A 78 -1.43 9.24 0.55
CA THR A 78 -0.07 9.51 1.02
C THR A 78 0.60 8.19 1.35
N VAL A 79 1.66 7.86 0.62
CA VAL A 79 2.41 6.62 0.80
C VAL A 79 3.76 6.95 1.41
N THR A 80 4.14 6.23 2.46
CA THR A 80 5.39 6.47 3.19
C THR A 80 6.13 5.16 3.44
N ASP A 81 7.45 5.21 3.33
CA ASP A 81 8.33 4.14 3.73
C ASP A 81 9.64 4.72 4.28
N LEU A 82 10.30 3.97 5.15
CA LEU A 82 11.59 4.35 5.72
C LEU A 82 12.71 4.25 4.68
N ALA A 83 12.58 3.35 3.71
CA ALA A 83 13.57 3.11 2.66
C ALA A 83 13.09 3.74 1.32
N PRO A 84 13.75 4.78 0.80
CA PRO A 84 13.37 5.41 -0.47
C PRO A 84 13.27 4.43 -1.64
N ALA A 85 14.19 3.46 -1.73
CA ALA A 85 14.20 2.42 -2.75
C ALA A 85 12.94 1.53 -2.75
N MET A 86 12.21 1.45 -1.63
CA MET A 86 10.92 0.76 -1.57
C MET A 86 9.84 1.56 -2.31
N LEU A 87 9.80 2.88 -2.11
CA LEU A 87 8.81 3.77 -2.75
C LEU A 87 9.00 3.86 -4.27
N GLU A 88 10.25 3.80 -4.75
CA GLU A 88 10.56 3.75 -6.19
C GLU A 88 9.89 2.57 -6.90
N ARG A 89 9.59 1.48 -6.17
CA ARG A 89 8.89 0.31 -6.71
C ARG A 89 7.40 0.53 -6.92
N ILE A 90 6.79 1.48 -6.22
CA ILE A 90 5.35 1.72 -6.26
C ILE A 90 4.96 2.48 -7.53
N GLY A 91 5.79 3.43 -7.97
CA GLY A 91 5.55 4.23 -9.18
C GLY A 91 6.00 3.59 -10.50
N THR A 92 6.59 2.38 -10.45
CA THR A 92 7.09 1.63 -11.62
C THR A 92 6.18 0.45 -12.02
N ARG A 93 4.99 0.35 -11.42
CA ARG A 93 3.99 -0.71 -11.69
C ARG A 93 2.74 -0.16 -12.35
#